data_AF-A0A535D791-F1
#
_entry.id   AF-A0A535D791-F1
#
_cell.length_a   1.000
_cell.length_b   1.000
_cell.length_c   1.000
_cell.angle_alpha   90.00
_cell.angle_beta   90.00
_cell.angle_gamma   90.00
#
_symmetry.space_group_name_H-M   'P 1'
#
loop_
_entity.id
_entity.type
_entity.pdbx_description
1 polymer ?
#
loop_
_entity_poly.entity_id
_entity_poly.type
_entity_poly.pdbx_seq_one_letter_code
_entity_poly.pdbx_strand_id
1 'polypeptide(L)'
;MARTPLLGKFQALFEDFEEAERSGRSVEAVQEERRQMRLTRRDFLKVTGATVGAAALGGPVAALAASIPKAGGTSSRIAIIGGGIAGLNAALTLQDAGFASTVYEASPRVGGRMHSDTTSWLNGQTSEHCGELIDSKHKTILGLASRFKIPTVDLLAAEPVHSTETDFFGGGYYTTTQENVDFNPVWSAVKKDLTSAPFPTLYNSFTPAGQALDNLSLYQWIETRVPGGHSSRMGNLLDVAYNIEYGNLTTEQSSLNLVYLLGFQPIPGEFRIFGASDERYHLQGGNERLPQAISAALAPGTVQLNTALTGIVMNGDGSWTLSLNGPSGKFKSVVDRVVMTIPFSVLRTILTSDASYRAAGFDSTKQIAIQQLGYGKNCKLQLQFDNRYWNQSGPWGIGNGSTYSETGYQNTWDVTRAQDGPTAILVDYTGGGVPLASFGGNPTDPKVVAGFAKTFLSQIEPVFPGISKHWNGIATLDVPLTNPFLLGSYSYWKVGQYTSFSGYEGLRQPDIHTGKCHFAGEHCSINFQGFMEGGAEEGARAAGEILADFKAGIFP
;
A
#
# COMPACT_ATOMS: atom_id res chain seq x y z
N MET A 1 -21.07 -9.58 -19.93
CA MET A 1 -20.24 -9.17 -21.08
C MET A 1 -19.90 -10.38 -21.95
N ALA A 2 -20.08 -10.28 -23.26
CA ALA A 2 -19.90 -11.39 -24.19
C ALA A 2 -18.42 -11.83 -24.27
N ARG A 3 -18.14 -13.05 -23.80
CA ARG A 3 -16.83 -13.71 -23.91
C ARG A 3 -16.62 -14.15 -25.36
N THR A 4 -16.06 -13.29 -26.21
CA THR A 4 -15.73 -13.69 -27.58
C THR A 4 -14.44 -14.53 -27.57
N PRO A 5 -14.36 -15.61 -28.37
CA PRO A 5 -13.13 -16.41 -28.52
C PRO A 5 -11.92 -15.60 -28.98
N LEU A 6 -12.15 -14.43 -29.60
CA LEU A 6 -11.10 -13.52 -30.06
C LEU A 6 -10.47 -12.73 -28.91
N LEU A 7 -11.28 -12.21 -27.97
CA LEU A 7 -10.78 -11.51 -26.78
C LEU A 7 -9.94 -12.45 -25.89
N GLY A 8 -10.39 -13.69 -25.74
CA GLY A 8 -9.62 -14.72 -25.02
C GLY A 8 -8.29 -15.09 -25.69
N LYS A 9 -8.18 -14.93 -27.02
CA LYS A 9 -6.91 -15.12 -27.73
C LYS A 9 -5.94 -13.96 -27.50
N PHE A 10 -6.44 -12.72 -27.46
CA PHE A 10 -5.61 -11.56 -27.16
C PHE A 10 -5.09 -11.56 -25.72
N GLN A 11 -5.94 -11.92 -24.75
CA GLN A 11 -5.53 -12.06 -23.35
C GLN A 11 -4.49 -13.16 -23.17
N ALA A 12 -4.70 -14.34 -23.76
CA ALA A 12 -3.73 -15.42 -23.69
C ALA A 12 -2.38 -15.03 -24.32
N LEU A 13 -2.41 -14.31 -25.45
CA LEU A 13 -1.21 -13.85 -26.11
C LEU A 13 -0.45 -12.82 -25.26
N PHE A 14 -1.16 -11.87 -24.63
CA PHE A 14 -0.57 -10.88 -23.73
C PHE A 14 0.11 -11.55 -22.53
N GLU A 15 -0.57 -12.51 -21.89
CA GLU A 15 0.02 -13.30 -20.80
C GLU A 15 1.25 -14.11 -21.24
N ASP A 16 1.27 -14.60 -22.49
CA ASP A 16 2.43 -15.33 -23.02
C ASP A 16 3.64 -14.40 -23.19
N PHE A 17 3.41 -13.13 -23.56
CA PHE A 17 4.45 -12.11 -23.67
C PHE A 17 4.98 -11.71 -22.28
N GLU A 18 4.10 -11.43 -21.31
CA GLU A 18 4.50 -11.10 -19.94
C GLU A 18 5.29 -12.24 -19.29
N GLU A 19 4.86 -13.49 -19.46
CA GLU A 19 5.55 -14.65 -18.91
C GLU A 19 6.91 -14.88 -19.59
N ALA A 20 6.99 -14.69 -20.91
CA ALA A 20 8.24 -14.80 -21.66
C ALA A 20 9.27 -13.77 -21.17
N GLU A 21 8.85 -12.52 -21.00
CA GLU A 21 9.66 -11.44 -20.47
C GLU A 21 10.11 -11.71 -19.03
N ARG A 22 9.19 -12.12 -18.16
CA ARG A 22 9.48 -12.44 -16.75
C ARG A 22 10.42 -13.63 -16.57
N SER A 23 10.28 -14.66 -17.41
CA SER A 23 11.03 -15.91 -17.27
C SER A 23 12.30 -15.97 -18.13
N GLY A 24 12.56 -14.95 -18.95
CA GLY A 24 13.68 -14.93 -19.89
C GLY A 24 13.58 -16.00 -20.98
N ARG A 25 12.39 -16.54 -21.22
CA ARG A 25 12.10 -17.60 -22.21
C ARG A 25 11.48 -16.99 -23.46
N SER A 26 11.54 -17.68 -24.59
CA SER A 26 10.80 -17.23 -25.77
C SER A 26 9.29 -17.44 -25.58
N VAL A 27 8.48 -16.62 -26.25
CA VAL A 27 7.01 -16.75 -26.27
C VAL A 27 6.61 -18.14 -26.76
N GLU A 28 7.34 -18.70 -27.73
CA GLU A 28 7.11 -20.06 -28.22
C GLU A 28 7.35 -21.12 -27.13
N ALA A 29 8.36 -20.94 -26.27
CA ALA A 29 8.65 -21.86 -25.18
C ALA A 29 7.58 -21.80 -24.07
N VAL A 30 7.03 -20.63 -23.79
CA VAL A 30 5.89 -20.44 -22.86
C VAL A 30 4.62 -21.07 -23.42
N GLN A 31 4.35 -20.83 -24.71
CA GLN A 31 3.20 -21.40 -25.40
C GLN A 31 3.28 -22.93 -25.52
N GLU A 32 4.47 -23.47 -25.76
CA GLU A 32 4.69 -24.91 -25.84
C GLU A 32 4.48 -25.60 -24.49
N GLU A 33 4.99 -25.02 -23.41
CA GLU A 33 4.71 -25.50 -22.05
C GLU A 33 3.20 -25.43 -21.73
N ARG A 34 2.51 -24.33 -22.08
CA ARG A 34 1.06 -24.22 -21.90
C ARG A 34 0.29 -25.24 -22.75
N ARG A 35 0.75 -25.56 -23.97
CA ARG A 35 0.19 -26.63 -24.81
C ARG A 35 0.40 -28.01 -24.18
N GLN A 36 1.59 -28.28 -23.65
CA GLN A 36 1.89 -29.53 -22.96
C GLN A 36 1.09 -29.66 -21.66
N MET A 37 0.93 -28.58 -20.88
CA MET A 37 0.07 -28.55 -19.70
C MET A 37 -1.42 -28.73 -20.04
N ARG A 38 -1.86 -28.30 -21.22
CA ARG A 38 -3.23 -28.55 -21.73
C ARG A 38 -3.45 -30.00 -22.15
N LEU A 39 -2.43 -30.64 -22.74
CA LEU A 39 -2.44 -32.05 -23.08
C LEU A 39 -2.43 -32.90 -21.79
N THR A 40 -1.55 -32.60 -20.82
CA THR A 40 -1.52 -33.30 -19.53
C THR A 40 -2.80 -33.12 -18.72
N ARG A 41 -3.47 -31.96 -18.78
CA ARG A 41 -4.80 -31.75 -18.18
C ARG A 41 -5.91 -32.56 -18.85
N ARG A 42 -5.87 -32.72 -20.18
CA ARG A 42 -6.79 -33.59 -20.92
C ARG A 42 -6.54 -35.08 -20.64
N ASP A 43 -5.29 -35.46 -20.42
CA ASP A 43 -4.92 -36.81 -20.03
C ASP A 43 -5.24 -37.08 -18.54
N PHE A 44 -5.10 -36.07 -17.68
CA PHE A 44 -5.50 -36.11 -16.27
C PHE A 44 -7.02 -36.28 -16.10
N LEU A 45 -7.83 -35.61 -16.93
CA LEU A 45 -9.28 -35.76 -16.97
C LEU A 45 -9.76 -37.11 -17.51
N LYS A 46 -8.95 -37.81 -18.31
CA LYS A 46 -9.23 -39.20 -18.73
C LYS A 46 -8.89 -40.22 -17.64
N VAL A 47 -7.98 -39.88 -16.73
CA VAL A 47 -7.54 -40.76 -15.63
C VAL A 47 -8.39 -40.59 -14.36
N THR A 48 -9.13 -39.49 -14.21
CA THR A 48 -9.92 -39.17 -13.00
C THR A 48 -11.43 -39.52 -13.08
N GLY A 49 -11.82 -40.37 -14.03
CA GLY A 49 -13.20 -40.88 -14.14
C GLY A 49 -13.58 -41.98 -13.14
N ALA A 50 -12.67 -42.46 -12.29
CA ALA A 50 -12.97 -43.50 -11.32
C ALA A 50 -12.04 -43.45 -10.10
N THR A 51 -12.35 -42.63 -9.10
CA THR A 51 -12.28 -42.96 -7.64
C THR A 51 -12.54 -41.73 -6.78
N VAL A 52 -13.21 -41.98 -5.66
CA VAL A 52 -13.79 -41.06 -4.69
C VAL A 52 -12.74 -40.38 -3.81
N GLY A 53 -12.98 -39.11 -3.46
CA GLY A 53 -12.73 -38.59 -2.10
C GLY A 53 -11.37 -37.92 -1.82
N ALA A 54 -11.46 -36.63 -1.49
CA ALA A 54 -10.49 -35.85 -0.69
C ALA A 54 -9.04 -35.72 -1.21
N ALA A 55 -8.80 -34.78 -2.13
CA ALA A 55 -7.56 -33.97 -2.21
C ALA A 55 -7.68 -32.94 -3.35
N ALA A 56 -8.12 -31.72 -3.06
CA ALA A 56 -8.05 -30.62 -4.04
C ALA A 56 -8.03 -29.22 -3.39
N LEU A 57 -7.14 -29.01 -2.41
CA LEU A 57 -6.60 -27.68 -2.06
C LEU A 57 -5.18 -27.89 -1.52
N GLY A 58 -4.23 -28.09 -2.43
CA GLY A 58 -2.82 -28.31 -2.10
C GLY A 58 -1.97 -28.38 -3.36
N GLY A 59 -1.57 -27.22 -3.90
CA GLY A 59 -0.33 -27.12 -4.68
C GLY A 59 0.89 -27.44 -3.79
N PRO A 60 2.11 -27.57 -4.34
CA PRO A 60 3.17 -28.47 -3.84
C PRO A 60 3.86 -27.99 -2.55
N VAL A 61 3.10 -27.83 -1.47
CA VAL A 61 3.57 -27.58 -0.11
C VAL A 61 3.14 -28.74 0.81
N ALA A 62 2.03 -29.43 0.50
CA ALA A 62 1.53 -30.55 1.31
C ALA A 62 2.37 -31.85 1.21
N ALA A 63 3.17 -32.02 0.17
CA ALA A 63 4.06 -33.19 0.01
C ALA A 63 5.48 -32.98 0.59
N LEU A 64 5.78 -31.79 1.14
CA LEU A 64 7.10 -31.42 1.69
C LEU A 64 7.14 -31.37 3.23
N ALA A 65 6.02 -31.69 3.91
CA ALA A 65 5.98 -31.83 5.36
C ALA A 65 6.73 -33.09 5.89
N ALA A 66 7.22 -33.94 4.99
CA ALA A 66 7.80 -35.24 5.32
C ALA A 66 9.32 -35.33 5.13
N SER A 67 10.10 -34.27 5.39
CA SER A 67 11.57 -34.41 5.56
C SER A 67 12.27 -33.16 6.10
N ILE A 68 11.67 -32.39 7.01
CA ILE A 68 12.45 -31.43 7.81
C ILE A 68 12.92 -32.18 9.06
N PRO A 69 14.23 -32.35 9.29
CA PRO A 69 14.71 -32.92 10.55
C PRO A 69 14.15 -32.09 11.70
N LYS A 70 13.40 -32.72 12.61
CA LYS A 70 13.12 -32.11 13.91
C LYS A 70 14.46 -31.90 14.59
N ALA A 71 15.00 -30.69 14.52
CA ALA A 71 16.15 -30.29 15.29
C ALA A 71 15.79 -30.45 16.78
N GLY A 72 16.32 -31.50 17.40
CA GLY A 72 16.29 -31.66 18.85
C GLY A 72 17.23 -30.62 19.46
N GLY A 73 16.66 -29.56 20.04
CA GLY A 73 17.39 -28.53 20.76
C GLY A 73 16.78 -27.14 20.52
N THR A 74 16.04 -26.63 21.51
CA THR A 74 15.44 -25.28 21.64
C THR A 74 14.71 -24.74 20.39
N SER A 75 13.38 -24.64 20.45
CA SER A 75 12.57 -23.94 19.45
C SER A 75 13.16 -22.56 19.17
N SER A 76 13.52 -22.27 17.91
CA SER A 76 14.04 -20.95 17.51
C SER A 76 13.09 -19.85 17.97
N ARG A 77 13.64 -18.82 18.59
CA ARG A 77 12.91 -17.67 19.11
C ARG A 77 12.84 -16.60 18.02
N ILE A 78 11.69 -16.50 17.37
CA ILE A 78 11.45 -15.49 16.33
C ILE A 78 10.53 -14.40 16.91
N ALA A 79 11.03 -13.17 16.98
CA ALA A 79 10.21 -12.00 17.29
C ALA A 79 9.80 -11.26 16.01
N ILE A 80 8.57 -10.79 15.98
CA ILE A 80 8.02 -9.92 14.94
C ILE A 80 7.61 -8.62 15.62
N ILE A 81 8.13 -7.49 15.17
CA ILE A 81 7.83 -6.18 15.75
C ILE A 81 6.77 -5.49 14.89
N GLY A 82 5.56 -5.33 15.42
CA GLY A 82 4.39 -4.74 14.76
C GLY A 82 3.31 -5.77 14.40
N GLY A 83 2.08 -5.50 14.80
CA GLY A 83 0.86 -6.26 14.51
C GLY A 83 0.06 -5.70 13.33
N GLY A 84 0.72 -4.99 12.41
CA GLY A 84 0.15 -4.63 11.11
C GLY A 84 0.10 -5.81 10.14
N ILE A 85 -0.42 -5.59 8.93
CA ILE A 85 -0.58 -6.67 7.93
C ILE A 85 0.73 -7.39 7.59
N ALA A 86 1.87 -6.67 7.57
CA ALA A 86 3.18 -7.25 7.34
C ALA A 86 3.59 -8.23 8.45
N GLY A 87 3.53 -7.81 9.71
CA GLY A 87 3.89 -8.66 10.84
C GLY A 87 2.93 -9.84 11.03
N LEU A 88 1.63 -9.61 10.83
CA LEU A 88 0.63 -10.67 10.90
C LEU A 88 0.80 -11.71 9.78
N ASN A 89 1.05 -11.28 8.54
CA ASN A 89 1.27 -12.22 7.44
C ASN A 89 2.61 -12.95 7.56
N ALA A 90 3.65 -12.30 8.11
CA ALA A 90 4.90 -12.97 8.48
C ALA A 90 4.66 -14.07 9.53
N ALA A 91 3.90 -13.78 10.59
CA ALA A 91 3.56 -14.74 11.63
C ALA A 91 2.75 -15.92 11.07
N LEU A 92 1.77 -15.62 10.21
CA LEU A 92 0.93 -16.62 9.56
C LEU A 92 1.76 -17.55 8.65
N THR A 93 2.67 -16.98 7.87
CA THR A 93 3.57 -17.73 6.97
C THR A 93 4.50 -18.66 7.76
N LEU A 94 5.07 -18.18 8.88
CA LEU A 94 5.89 -19.02 9.76
C LEU A 94 5.06 -20.13 10.42
N GLN A 95 3.85 -19.82 10.90
CA GLN A 95 2.97 -20.79 11.52
C GLN A 95 2.53 -21.88 10.54
N ASP A 96 2.18 -21.52 9.31
CA ASP A 96 1.81 -22.48 8.26
C ASP A 96 2.98 -23.43 7.92
N ALA A 97 4.22 -22.98 8.12
CA ALA A 97 5.43 -23.78 7.98
C ALA A 97 5.83 -24.53 9.27
N GLY A 98 5.05 -24.42 10.35
CA GLY A 98 5.28 -25.10 11.62
C GLY A 98 6.27 -24.42 12.57
N PHE A 99 6.60 -23.14 12.34
CA PHE A 99 7.49 -22.36 13.20
C PHE A 99 6.71 -21.42 14.11
N ALA A 100 7.06 -21.43 15.40
CA ALA A 100 6.49 -20.50 16.37
C ALA A 100 7.15 -19.12 16.25
N SER A 101 6.35 -18.06 16.47
CA SER A 101 6.83 -16.68 16.55
C SER A 101 6.03 -15.91 17.60
N THR A 102 6.54 -14.74 18.01
CA THR A 102 5.84 -13.80 18.89
C THR A 102 5.77 -12.43 18.22
N VAL A 103 4.55 -11.92 18.04
CA VAL A 103 4.27 -10.58 17.52
C VAL A 103 4.14 -9.63 18.70
N TYR A 104 5.00 -8.61 18.78
CA TYR A 104 4.90 -7.53 19.74
C TYR A 104 4.26 -6.31 19.08
N GLU A 105 3.06 -5.95 19.51
CA GLU A 105 2.27 -4.85 18.96
C GLU A 105 2.10 -3.74 20.01
N ALA A 106 2.48 -2.52 19.65
CA ALA A 106 2.53 -1.40 20.59
C ALA A 106 1.13 -0.91 21.01
N SER A 107 0.14 -0.99 20.11
CA SER A 107 -1.21 -0.51 20.34
C SER A 107 -2.11 -1.58 20.99
N PRO A 108 -3.32 -1.23 21.45
CA PRO A 108 -4.28 -2.20 22.01
C PRO A 108 -5.01 -3.02 20.94
N ARG A 109 -4.66 -2.91 19.66
CA ARG A 109 -5.29 -3.65 18.56
C ARG A 109 -4.28 -4.08 17.50
N VAL A 110 -4.68 -5.01 16.65
CA VAL A 110 -3.93 -5.35 15.43
C VAL A 110 -4.37 -4.50 14.25
N GLY A 111 -3.64 -4.56 13.13
CA GLY A 111 -4.01 -3.96 11.85
C GLY A 111 -3.15 -2.78 11.43
N GLY A 112 -2.52 -2.06 12.36
CA GLY A 112 -1.70 -0.89 12.04
C GLY A 112 -2.51 0.15 11.26
N ARG A 113 -2.09 0.47 10.03
CA ARG A 113 -2.80 1.39 9.11
C ARG A 113 -4.06 0.81 8.46
N MET A 114 -4.36 -0.47 8.66
CA MET A 114 -5.67 -1.04 8.33
C MET A 114 -6.56 -0.94 9.57
N HIS A 115 -7.48 0.03 9.57
CA HIS A 115 -8.32 0.36 10.73
C HIS A 115 -9.62 1.00 10.25
N SER A 116 -10.74 0.38 10.62
CA SER A 116 -12.04 0.73 10.05
C SER A 116 -12.90 1.41 11.12
N ASP A 117 -13.53 2.53 10.77
CA ASP A 117 -14.58 3.14 11.59
C ASP A 117 -15.93 2.52 11.24
N THR A 118 -16.49 1.76 12.17
CA THR A 118 -17.80 1.12 12.04
C THR A 118 -18.84 1.73 12.99
N THR A 119 -18.49 2.83 13.67
CA THR A 119 -19.23 3.33 14.84
C THR A 119 -19.69 4.78 14.72
N SER A 120 -18.97 5.62 13.98
CA SER A 120 -19.29 7.06 13.90
C SER A 120 -20.48 7.38 12.99
N TRP A 121 -20.85 6.46 12.10
CA TRP A 121 -21.70 6.78 10.95
C TRP A 121 -23.14 6.28 11.12
N LEU A 122 -24.10 7.06 10.60
CA LEU A 122 -25.48 6.60 10.45
C LEU A 122 -25.58 5.46 9.43
N ASN A 123 -26.69 4.73 9.49
CA ASN A 123 -27.02 3.64 8.58
C ASN A 123 -26.03 2.45 8.59
N GLY A 124 -25.21 2.33 9.64
CA GLY A 124 -24.22 1.25 9.75
C GLY A 124 -23.12 1.32 8.70
N GLN A 125 -22.90 2.51 8.12
CA GLN A 125 -21.84 2.73 7.15
C GLN A 125 -20.47 2.60 7.81
N THR A 126 -19.49 2.16 7.02
CA THR A 126 -18.11 1.96 7.44
C THR A 126 -17.21 2.90 6.65
N SER A 127 -16.17 3.41 7.28
CA SER A 127 -15.07 4.07 6.60
C SER A 127 -13.72 3.57 7.09
N GLU A 128 -12.63 3.99 6.43
CA GLU A 128 -11.28 3.59 6.79
C GLU A 128 -10.50 4.79 7.33
N HIS A 129 -9.93 4.66 8.52
CA HIS A 129 -9.09 5.68 9.14
C HIS A 129 -7.78 5.92 8.36
N CYS A 130 -7.33 4.93 7.57
CA CYS A 130 -6.12 5.04 6.74
C CYS A 130 -6.22 4.17 5.47
N GLY A 131 -5.57 3.00 5.40
CA GLY A 131 -5.51 2.18 4.18
C GLY A 131 -6.88 1.67 3.72
N GLU A 132 -7.29 2.03 2.50
CA GLU A 132 -8.67 1.86 2.02
C GLU A 132 -8.79 1.05 0.73
N LEU A 133 -8.13 1.47 -0.35
CA LEU A 133 -8.41 0.93 -1.69
C LEU A 133 -7.54 -0.30 -2.01
N ILE A 134 -8.13 -1.27 -2.72
CA ILE A 134 -7.48 -2.52 -3.13
C ILE A 134 -7.63 -2.72 -4.64
N ASP A 135 -6.51 -2.81 -5.34
CA ASP A 135 -6.48 -3.05 -6.77
C ASP A 135 -6.77 -4.51 -7.14
N SER A 136 -7.24 -4.71 -8.37
CA SER A 136 -7.32 -6.03 -9.01
C SER A 136 -5.96 -6.75 -9.07
N LYS A 137 -4.85 -6.03 -8.98
CA LYS A 137 -3.48 -6.56 -8.99
C LYS A 137 -2.94 -6.93 -7.61
N HIS A 138 -3.60 -6.55 -6.51
CA HIS A 138 -3.18 -6.87 -5.14
C HIS A 138 -3.46 -8.34 -4.77
N LYS A 139 -2.65 -9.25 -5.32
CA LYS A 139 -2.90 -10.70 -5.25
C LYS A 139 -2.74 -11.25 -3.83
N THR A 140 -1.85 -10.69 -3.03
CA THR A 140 -1.62 -11.13 -1.65
C THR A 140 -2.80 -10.77 -0.78
N ILE A 141 -3.25 -9.52 -0.80
CA ILE A 141 -4.42 -9.07 -0.02
C ILE A 141 -5.69 -9.82 -0.46
N LEU A 142 -5.95 -9.91 -1.77
CA LEU A 142 -7.11 -10.64 -2.29
C LEU A 142 -7.05 -12.14 -1.98
N GLY A 143 -5.84 -12.74 -2.02
CA GLY A 143 -5.61 -14.13 -1.65
C GLY A 143 -5.88 -14.39 -0.17
N LEU A 144 -5.42 -13.49 0.71
CA LEU A 144 -5.68 -13.57 2.15
C LEU A 144 -7.17 -13.35 2.46
N ALA A 145 -7.83 -12.38 1.83
CA ALA A 145 -9.27 -12.17 1.96
C ALA A 145 -10.06 -13.44 1.57
N SER A 146 -9.69 -14.07 0.44
CA SER A 146 -10.26 -15.36 0.01
C SER A 146 -10.01 -16.48 1.03
N ARG A 147 -8.77 -16.62 1.53
CA ARG A 147 -8.40 -17.61 2.56
C ARG A 147 -9.28 -17.50 3.81
N PHE A 148 -9.54 -16.28 4.27
CA PHE A 148 -10.36 -16.01 5.45
C PHE A 148 -11.85 -15.81 5.14
N LYS A 149 -12.26 -16.03 3.87
CA LYS A 149 -13.65 -15.92 3.40
C LYS A 149 -14.27 -14.55 3.70
N ILE A 150 -13.47 -13.48 3.56
CA ILE A 150 -13.93 -12.09 3.66
C ILE A 150 -14.29 -11.64 2.25
N PRO A 151 -15.58 -11.33 1.96
CA PRO A 151 -15.98 -10.89 0.63
C PRO A 151 -15.33 -9.57 0.23
N THR A 152 -14.97 -9.44 -1.04
CA THR A 152 -14.63 -8.15 -1.63
C THR A 152 -15.87 -7.45 -2.17
N VAL A 153 -15.85 -6.13 -2.13
CA VAL A 153 -16.90 -5.26 -2.65
C VAL A 153 -16.34 -4.50 -3.84
N ASP A 154 -16.98 -4.61 -5.01
CA ASP A 154 -16.55 -3.95 -6.25
C ASP A 154 -17.13 -2.53 -6.29
N LEU A 155 -16.26 -1.55 -6.03
CA LEU A 155 -16.63 -0.14 -5.92
C LEU A 155 -17.00 0.44 -7.28
N LEU A 156 -16.22 0.12 -8.32
CA LEU A 156 -16.45 0.59 -9.69
C LEU A 156 -17.80 0.09 -10.22
N ALA A 157 -18.18 -1.14 -9.89
CA ALA A 157 -19.48 -1.68 -10.28
C ALA A 157 -20.67 -1.04 -9.54
N ALA A 158 -20.42 -0.35 -8.42
CA ALA A 158 -21.44 0.32 -7.62
C ALA A 158 -21.58 1.81 -7.92
N GLU A 159 -20.74 2.36 -8.79
CA GLU A 159 -20.86 3.74 -9.25
C GLU A 159 -22.10 3.94 -10.14
N PRO A 160 -22.71 5.14 -10.14
CA PRO A 160 -23.81 5.44 -11.05
C PRO A 160 -23.41 5.23 -12.51
N VAL A 161 -24.36 4.79 -13.33
CA VAL A 161 -24.10 4.65 -14.77
C VAL A 161 -23.77 6.02 -15.37
N HIS A 162 -22.67 6.10 -16.13
CA HIS A 162 -22.15 7.33 -16.74
C HIS A 162 -21.60 8.38 -15.75
N SER A 163 -21.42 8.04 -14.47
CA SER A 163 -20.70 8.94 -13.58
C SER A 163 -19.23 9.05 -13.96
N THR A 164 -18.63 10.21 -13.70
CA THR A 164 -17.21 10.45 -13.87
C THR A 164 -16.62 11.06 -12.61
N GLU A 165 -15.29 11.04 -12.53
CA GLU A 165 -14.55 11.95 -11.69
C GLU A 165 -14.89 13.41 -12.04
N THR A 166 -14.76 14.32 -11.08
CA THR A 166 -15.05 15.75 -11.25
C THR A 166 -13.83 16.59 -10.92
N ASP A 167 -13.15 17.06 -11.97
CA ASP A 167 -11.96 17.90 -11.85
C ASP A 167 -12.31 19.39 -11.97
N PHE A 168 -11.73 20.21 -11.10
CA PHE A 168 -12.01 21.64 -11.04
C PHE A 168 -10.73 22.46 -10.88
N PHE A 169 -10.26 23.03 -12.00
CA PHE A 169 -8.98 23.73 -12.12
C PHE A 169 -9.13 25.00 -12.96
N GLY A 170 -8.39 26.05 -12.60
CA GLY A 170 -8.46 27.35 -13.27
C GLY A 170 -9.87 27.95 -13.21
N GLY A 171 -10.56 27.77 -12.08
CA GLY A 171 -11.89 28.34 -11.82
C GLY A 171 -13.06 27.70 -12.56
N GLY A 172 -12.91 26.49 -13.11
CA GLY A 172 -14.02 25.78 -13.77
C GLY A 172 -13.75 24.29 -13.93
N TYR A 173 -14.77 23.56 -14.38
CA TYR A 173 -14.67 22.12 -14.63
C TYR A 173 -13.62 21.80 -15.72
N TYR A 174 -12.78 20.82 -15.43
CA TYR A 174 -11.77 20.30 -16.32
C TYR A 174 -12.22 18.93 -16.81
N THR A 175 -12.82 18.89 -18.00
CA THR A 175 -13.46 17.66 -18.48
C THR A 175 -12.41 16.62 -18.90
N THR A 176 -12.72 15.34 -18.72
CA THR A 176 -11.89 14.22 -19.21
C THR A 176 -11.49 14.34 -20.69
N THR A 177 -12.35 14.93 -21.55
CA THR A 177 -11.98 15.21 -22.95
C THR A 177 -10.81 16.18 -23.05
N GLN A 178 -10.83 17.27 -22.28
CA GLN A 178 -9.76 18.25 -22.28
C GLN A 178 -8.49 17.70 -21.62
N GLU A 179 -8.62 16.90 -20.56
CA GLU A 179 -7.48 16.24 -19.92
C GLU A 179 -6.74 15.33 -20.90
N ASN A 180 -7.46 14.51 -21.67
CA ASN A 180 -6.87 13.66 -22.70
C ASN A 180 -6.12 14.48 -23.77
N VAL A 181 -6.67 15.63 -24.17
CA VAL A 181 -6.02 16.55 -25.12
C VAL A 181 -4.72 17.11 -24.53
N ASP A 182 -4.77 17.60 -23.29
CA ASP A 182 -3.63 18.24 -22.64
C ASP A 182 -2.57 17.23 -22.20
N PHE A 183 -2.96 15.98 -21.92
CA PHE A 183 -2.05 14.90 -21.54
C PHE A 183 -1.29 14.33 -22.75
N ASN A 184 -1.87 14.35 -23.95
CA ASN A 184 -1.23 13.81 -25.14
C ASN A 184 0.22 14.30 -25.39
N PRO A 185 0.54 15.61 -25.30
CA PRO A 185 1.93 16.07 -25.37
C PRO A 185 2.79 15.62 -24.18
N VAL A 186 2.22 15.50 -22.97
CA VAL A 186 2.90 15.04 -21.75
C VAL A 186 3.32 13.57 -21.86
N TRP A 187 2.46 12.72 -22.45
CA TRP A 187 2.71 11.30 -22.64
C TRP A 187 4.00 11.02 -23.42
N SER A 188 4.37 11.89 -24.36
CA SER A 188 5.62 11.74 -25.11
C SER A 188 6.85 11.92 -24.22
N ALA A 189 6.80 12.85 -23.24
CA ALA A 189 7.85 13.04 -22.26
C ALA A 189 7.93 11.84 -21.30
N VAL A 190 6.79 11.38 -20.77
CA VAL A 190 6.73 10.20 -19.89
C VAL A 190 7.35 8.97 -20.57
N LYS A 191 6.96 8.66 -21.80
CA LYS A 191 7.51 7.51 -22.54
C LYS A 191 9.02 7.63 -22.76
N LYS A 192 9.52 8.82 -23.09
CA LYS A 192 10.95 9.06 -23.30
C LYS A 192 11.72 8.80 -22.01
N ASP A 193 11.26 9.38 -20.91
CA ASP A 193 11.91 9.27 -19.62
C ASP A 193 11.86 7.81 -19.11
N LEU A 194 10.70 7.14 -19.20
CA LEU A 194 10.54 5.72 -18.87
C LEU A 194 11.45 4.80 -19.71
N THR A 195 11.58 5.06 -21.02
CA THR A 195 12.48 4.27 -21.88
C THR A 195 13.95 4.44 -21.46
N SER A 196 14.34 5.65 -21.03
CA SER A 196 15.71 5.93 -20.61
C SER A 196 16.04 5.48 -19.19
N ALA A 197 15.03 5.38 -18.33
CA ALA A 197 15.10 4.99 -16.94
C ALA A 197 14.01 3.95 -16.63
N PRO A 198 14.13 2.72 -17.14
CA PRO A 198 13.11 1.70 -16.95
C PRO A 198 12.88 1.40 -15.48
N PHE A 199 11.66 0.98 -15.15
CA PHE A 199 11.34 0.54 -13.80
C PHE A 199 11.96 -0.85 -13.52
N PRO A 200 12.49 -1.10 -12.32
CA PRO A 200 12.74 -0.14 -11.24
C PRO A 200 14.14 0.49 -11.32
N THR A 201 14.25 1.79 -10.98
CA THR A 201 15.52 2.37 -10.50
C THR A 201 15.71 1.94 -9.06
N LEU A 202 16.89 1.42 -8.71
CA LEU A 202 17.24 0.94 -7.37
C LEU A 202 18.60 1.48 -6.95
N TYR A 203 18.97 1.34 -5.68
CA TYR A 203 20.25 1.80 -5.14
C TYR A 203 21.48 1.18 -5.85
N ASN A 204 21.33 -0.04 -6.37
CA ASN A 204 22.40 -0.82 -7.00
C ASN A 204 22.14 -1.11 -8.48
N SER A 205 21.05 -0.59 -9.05
CA SER A 205 20.68 -0.83 -10.44
C SER A 205 19.92 0.36 -10.99
N PHE A 206 20.63 1.21 -11.75
CA PHE A 206 20.05 2.41 -12.34
C PHE A 206 20.83 2.85 -13.57
N THR A 207 20.16 3.59 -14.45
CA THR A 207 20.78 4.24 -15.61
C THR A 207 21.22 5.67 -15.25
N PRO A 208 22.12 6.31 -16.02
CA PRO A 208 22.42 7.74 -15.84
C PRO A 208 21.17 8.62 -15.92
N ALA A 209 20.20 8.25 -16.76
CA ALA A 209 18.92 8.95 -16.84
C ALA A 209 18.06 8.74 -15.58
N GLY A 210 18.04 7.52 -15.03
CA GLY A 210 17.39 7.22 -13.74
C GLY A 210 17.97 8.06 -12.61
N GLN A 211 19.30 8.18 -12.52
CA GLN A 211 19.94 9.06 -11.54
C GLN A 211 19.62 10.55 -11.77
N ALA A 212 19.58 11.00 -13.02
CA ALA A 212 19.23 12.38 -13.34
C ALA A 212 17.78 12.71 -12.97
N LEU A 213 16.84 11.81 -13.27
CA LEU A 213 15.43 11.93 -12.87
C LEU A 213 15.26 11.81 -11.36
N ASP A 214 16.07 10.98 -10.69
CA ASP A 214 16.04 10.87 -9.24
C ASP A 214 16.45 12.17 -8.53
N ASN A 215 17.40 12.90 -9.11
CA ASN A 215 17.84 14.21 -8.63
C ASN A 215 16.97 15.38 -9.13
N LEU A 216 15.96 15.10 -9.95
CA LEU A 216 14.97 16.07 -10.41
C LEU A 216 13.72 15.91 -9.54
N SER A 217 13.25 17.01 -8.94
CA SER A 217 11.97 16.96 -8.22
C SER A 217 10.80 16.76 -9.19
N LEU A 218 9.72 16.15 -8.71
CA LEU A 218 8.48 16.01 -9.45
C LEU A 218 7.95 17.38 -9.93
N TYR A 219 8.01 18.39 -9.06
CA TYR A 219 7.67 19.77 -9.42
C TYR A 219 8.46 20.28 -10.64
N GLN A 220 9.80 20.10 -10.62
CA GLN A 220 10.66 20.52 -11.74
C GLN A 220 10.41 19.69 -13.00
N TRP A 221 10.03 18.42 -12.85
CA TRP A 221 9.61 17.61 -13.98
C TRP A 221 8.37 18.21 -14.64
N ILE A 222 7.34 18.58 -13.86
CA ILE A 222 6.13 19.25 -14.38
C ILE A 222 6.53 20.54 -15.11
N GLU A 223 7.33 21.40 -14.48
CA GLU A 223 7.79 22.67 -15.08
C GLU A 223 8.50 22.50 -16.43
N THR A 224 9.23 21.40 -16.59
CA THR A 224 10.10 21.21 -17.76
C THR A 224 9.57 20.23 -18.79
N ARG A 225 8.50 19.47 -18.50
CA ARG A 225 7.94 18.43 -19.38
C ARG A 225 6.46 18.64 -19.71
N VAL A 226 5.72 19.37 -18.89
CA VAL A 226 4.31 19.68 -19.13
C VAL A 226 4.20 21.02 -19.86
N PRO A 227 3.52 21.11 -21.02
CA PRO A 227 3.32 22.39 -21.70
C PRO A 227 2.66 23.42 -20.78
N GLY A 228 3.39 24.52 -20.50
CA GLY A 228 2.94 25.58 -19.60
C GLY A 228 3.21 25.32 -18.11
N GLY A 229 3.80 24.19 -17.73
CA GLY A 229 4.14 23.86 -16.34
C GLY A 229 2.94 24.03 -15.39
N HIS A 230 3.18 24.54 -14.18
CA HIS A 230 2.13 24.89 -13.21
C HIS A 230 1.29 26.12 -13.60
N SER A 231 1.53 26.74 -14.76
CA SER A 231 0.58 27.72 -15.32
C SER A 231 -0.53 27.06 -16.14
N SER A 232 -0.47 25.73 -16.36
CA SER A 232 -1.48 24.95 -17.09
C SER A 232 -2.37 24.15 -16.14
N ARG A 233 -3.61 23.85 -16.56
CA ARG A 233 -4.53 22.98 -15.77
C ARG A 233 -3.95 21.58 -15.58
N MET A 234 -3.36 20.99 -16.62
CA MET A 234 -2.69 19.68 -16.54
C MET A 234 -1.54 19.68 -15.53
N GLY A 235 -0.72 20.73 -15.49
CA GLY A 235 0.36 20.85 -14.51
C GLY A 235 -0.16 20.91 -13.07
N ASN A 236 -1.22 21.68 -12.82
CA ASN A 236 -1.85 21.75 -11.49
C ASN A 236 -2.54 20.44 -11.10
N LEU A 237 -3.22 19.77 -12.04
CA LEU A 237 -3.81 18.46 -11.80
C LEU A 237 -2.76 17.42 -11.38
N LEU A 238 -1.64 17.34 -12.13
CA LEU A 238 -0.54 16.43 -11.78
C LEU A 238 0.09 16.80 -10.44
N ASP A 239 0.28 18.10 -10.15
CA ASP A 239 0.83 18.52 -8.86
C ASP A 239 -0.05 18.09 -7.68
N VAL A 240 -1.36 18.34 -7.78
CA VAL A 240 -2.35 17.95 -6.76
C VAL A 240 -2.39 16.43 -6.60
N ALA A 241 -2.52 15.68 -7.69
CA ALA A 241 -2.67 14.23 -7.65
C ALA A 241 -1.43 13.52 -7.09
N TYR A 242 -0.23 13.95 -7.50
CA TYR A 242 1.00 13.33 -7.00
C TYR A 242 1.40 13.81 -5.59
N ASN A 243 0.92 14.97 -5.17
CA ASN A 243 1.04 15.40 -3.79
C ASN A 243 0.18 14.52 -2.87
N ILE A 244 -1.06 14.20 -3.23
CA ILE A 244 -1.90 13.33 -2.40
C ILE A 244 -1.42 11.87 -2.42
N GLU A 245 -0.95 11.37 -3.56
CA GLU A 245 -0.55 9.96 -3.70
C GLU A 245 0.58 9.60 -2.73
N TYR A 246 1.62 10.44 -2.71
CA TYR A 246 2.78 10.25 -1.84
C TYR A 246 2.71 11.08 -0.55
N GLY A 247 1.66 11.89 -0.40
CA GLY A 247 1.36 12.64 0.81
C GLY A 247 2.27 13.80 1.14
N ASN A 248 3.04 14.34 0.19
CA ASN A 248 3.91 15.47 0.47
C ASN A 248 4.15 16.35 -0.77
N LEU A 249 4.78 17.51 -0.57
CA LEU A 249 5.08 18.46 -1.63
C LEU A 249 5.90 17.80 -2.76
N THR A 250 5.48 18.03 -4.00
CA THR A 250 6.16 17.58 -5.23
C THR A 250 7.57 18.14 -5.41
N THR A 251 7.92 19.20 -4.68
CA THR A 251 9.28 19.75 -4.61
C THR A 251 10.24 18.86 -3.79
N GLU A 252 9.72 18.00 -2.92
CA GLU A 252 10.51 17.06 -2.12
C GLU A 252 10.59 15.66 -2.73
N GLN A 253 9.68 15.35 -3.66
CA GLN A 253 9.54 14.02 -4.27
C GLN A 253 10.45 13.87 -5.49
N SER A 254 11.04 12.68 -5.65
CA SER A 254 11.75 12.31 -6.87
C SER A 254 10.80 12.28 -8.07
N SER A 255 11.23 12.77 -9.24
CA SER A 255 10.38 12.75 -10.45
C SER A 255 10.06 11.33 -10.93
N LEU A 256 10.86 10.34 -10.53
CA LEU A 256 10.63 8.93 -10.84
C LEU A 256 9.29 8.41 -10.30
N ASN A 257 8.82 8.95 -9.17
CA ASN A 257 7.49 8.65 -8.62
C ASN A 257 6.38 8.87 -9.67
N LEU A 258 6.43 10.02 -10.35
CA LEU A 258 5.47 10.36 -11.41
C LEU A 258 5.71 9.57 -12.69
N VAL A 259 6.97 9.48 -13.12
CA VAL A 259 7.31 8.79 -14.38
C VAL A 259 6.87 7.33 -14.34
N TYR A 260 7.09 6.64 -13.22
CA TYR A 260 6.70 5.24 -13.07
C TYR A 260 5.20 5.04 -12.96
N LEU A 261 4.50 5.87 -12.21
CA LEU A 261 3.05 5.71 -12.08
C LEU A 261 2.32 6.09 -13.38
N LEU A 262 2.66 7.22 -14.02
CA LEU A 262 2.08 7.60 -15.32
C LEU A 262 2.49 6.65 -16.45
N GLY A 263 3.69 6.07 -16.38
CA GLY A 263 4.29 5.28 -17.45
C GLY A 263 3.50 4.03 -17.84
N PHE A 264 2.66 3.50 -16.94
CA PHE A 264 1.90 2.27 -17.14
C PHE A 264 0.40 2.54 -17.32
N GLN A 265 0.03 3.20 -18.42
CA GLN A 265 -1.39 3.44 -18.75
C GLN A 265 -2.10 2.14 -19.19
N PRO A 266 -3.26 1.80 -18.60
CA PRO A 266 -3.96 0.54 -18.88
C PRO A 266 -4.69 0.56 -20.23
N ILE A 267 -5.08 1.74 -20.71
CA ILE A 267 -5.83 1.92 -21.95
C ILE A 267 -5.14 3.01 -22.78
N PRO A 268 -4.60 2.68 -23.97
CA PRO A 268 -3.95 3.66 -24.83
C PRO A 268 -4.90 4.79 -25.24
N GLY A 269 -4.49 6.03 -25.01
CA GLY A 269 -5.26 7.23 -25.39
C GLY A 269 -6.35 7.63 -24.39
N GLU A 270 -6.45 6.93 -23.25
CA GLU A 270 -7.34 7.28 -22.15
C GLU A 270 -6.48 7.52 -20.90
N PHE A 271 -6.28 8.80 -20.59
CA PHE A 271 -5.50 9.25 -19.46
C PHE A 271 -6.08 8.72 -18.14
N ARG A 272 -5.24 8.01 -17.39
CA ARG A 272 -5.47 7.58 -16.01
C ARG A 272 -4.37 8.16 -15.13
N ILE A 273 -4.77 9.02 -14.20
CA ILE A 273 -3.84 9.82 -13.41
C ILE A 273 -2.88 8.98 -12.55
N PHE A 274 -3.32 7.80 -12.11
CA PHE A 274 -2.49 6.83 -11.38
C PHE A 274 -2.15 5.58 -12.20
N GLY A 275 -2.15 5.70 -13.53
CA GLY A 275 -1.76 4.62 -14.43
C GLY A 275 -2.61 3.38 -14.26
N ALA A 276 -1.98 2.26 -13.91
CA ALA A 276 -2.61 0.94 -13.89
C ALA A 276 -3.36 0.61 -12.59
N SER A 277 -3.35 1.51 -11.60
CA SER A 277 -4.16 1.38 -10.39
C SER A 277 -5.64 1.49 -10.75
N ASP A 278 -6.46 0.57 -10.23
CA ASP A 278 -7.91 0.55 -10.47
C ASP A 278 -8.74 0.74 -9.20
N GLU A 279 -8.10 0.73 -8.02
CA GLU A 279 -8.70 1.07 -6.72
C GLU A 279 -10.05 0.38 -6.47
N ARG A 280 -10.19 -0.83 -7.02
CA ARG A 280 -11.50 -1.38 -7.35
C ARG A 280 -12.26 -1.93 -6.16
N TYR A 281 -11.55 -2.38 -5.13
CA TYR A 281 -12.15 -3.17 -4.06
C TYR A 281 -11.97 -2.57 -2.67
N HIS A 282 -12.98 -2.82 -1.83
CA HIS A 282 -12.87 -2.89 -0.37
C HIS A 282 -13.12 -4.31 0.12
N LEU A 283 -12.80 -4.58 1.39
CA LEU A 283 -13.31 -5.74 2.10
C LEU A 283 -14.66 -5.40 2.78
N GLN A 284 -15.63 -6.30 2.64
CA GLN A 284 -16.96 -6.11 3.20
C GLN A 284 -16.90 -5.95 4.73
N GLY A 285 -17.43 -4.84 5.24
CA GLY A 285 -17.45 -4.51 6.67
C GLY A 285 -16.13 -3.97 7.21
N GLY A 286 -15.24 -3.51 6.34
CA GLY A 286 -13.99 -2.84 6.69
C GLY A 286 -12.75 -3.70 6.48
N ASN A 287 -11.68 -3.06 5.99
CA ASN A 287 -10.39 -3.70 5.71
C ASN A 287 -9.73 -4.24 6.98
N GLU A 288 -10.00 -3.67 8.15
CA GLU A 288 -9.47 -4.14 9.44
C GLU A 288 -9.87 -5.60 9.76
N ARG A 289 -10.96 -6.10 9.18
CA ARG A 289 -11.38 -7.48 9.37
C ARG A 289 -10.31 -8.50 8.95
N LEU A 290 -9.49 -8.16 7.96
CA LEU A 290 -8.43 -9.05 7.49
C LEU A 290 -7.33 -9.28 8.53
N PRO A 291 -6.65 -8.23 9.05
CA PRO A 291 -5.67 -8.43 10.11
C PRO A 291 -6.29 -9.06 11.38
N GLN A 292 -7.54 -8.74 11.72
CA GLN A 292 -8.25 -9.40 12.82
C GLN A 292 -8.43 -10.91 12.57
N ALA A 293 -8.86 -11.31 11.37
CA ALA A 293 -9.01 -12.72 11.00
C ALA A 293 -7.68 -13.48 11.01
N ILE A 294 -6.59 -12.86 10.55
CA ILE A 294 -5.25 -13.44 10.63
C ILE A 294 -4.86 -13.63 12.09
N SER A 295 -4.98 -12.59 12.91
CA SER A 295 -4.65 -12.65 14.34
C SER A 295 -5.43 -13.75 15.07
N ALA A 296 -6.71 -13.94 14.75
CA ALA A 296 -7.55 -14.99 15.35
C ALA A 296 -7.17 -16.41 14.91
N ALA A 297 -6.53 -16.57 13.75
CA ALA A 297 -6.06 -17.87 13.25
C ALA A 297 -4.65 -18.24 13.74
N LEU A 298 -3.92 -17.29 14.32
CA LEU A 298 -2.64 -17.56 14.97
C LEU A 298 -2.84 -18.33 16.28
N ALA A 299 -1.83 -19.09 16.67
CA ALA A 299 -1.84 -19.83 17.94
C ALA A 299 -2.09 -18.85 19.12
N PRO A 300 -2.86 -19.26 20.14
CA PRO A 300 -3.11 -18.42 21.30
C PRO A 300 -1.80 -17.95 21.95
N GLY A 301 -1.71 -16.64 22.24
CA GLY A 301 -0.51 -16.03 22.82
C GLY A 301 0.57 -15.62 21.82
N THR A 302 0.41 -15.91 20.52
CA THR A 302 1.33 -15.42 19.48
C THR A 302 1.39 -13.90 19.42
N VAL A 303 0.26 -13.21 19.57
CA VAL A 303 0.17 -11.74 19.52
C VAL A 303 0.13 -11.16 20.93
N GLN A 304 1.08 -10.27 21.25
CA GLN A 304 1.15 -9.52 22.49
C GLN A 304 0.89 -8.03 22.22
N LEU A 305 -0.34 -7.59 22.52
CA LEU A 305 -0.77 -6.20 22.40
C LEU A 305 -0.18 -5.34 23.53
N ASN A 306 -0.27 -4.01 23.37
CA ASN A 306 0.25 -3.02 24.33
C ASN A 306 1.73 -3.26 24.71
N THR A 307 2.52 -3.78 23.77
CA THR A 307 3.91 -4.17 23.97
C THR A 307 4.80 -3.51 22.94
N ALA A 308 5.32 -2.33 23.29
CA ALA A 308 6.10 -1.50 22.38
C ALA A 308 7.60 -1.83 22.42
N LEU A 309 8.25 -1.89 21.26
CA LEU A 309 9.71 -1.89 21.17
C LEU A 309 10.26 -0.53 21.59
N THR A 310 11.26 -0.53 22.47
CA THR A 310 11.96 0.68 22.92
C THR A 310 13.47 0.63 22.72
N GLY A 311 13.99 -0.47 22.16
CA GLY A 311 15.40 -0.61 21.82
C GLY A 311 15.75 -2.01 21.33
N ILE A 312 16.81 -2.13 20.54
CA ILE A 312 17.30 -3.38 19.99
C ILE A 312 18.83 -3.39 20.05
N VAL A 313 19.39 -4.52 20.47
CA VAL A 313 20.84 -4.72 20.56
C VAL A 313 21.20 -6.04 19.90
N MET A 314 22.19 -6.01 19.00
CA MET A 314 22.83 -7.22 18.49
C MET A 314 23.87 -7.69 19.52
N ASN A 315 23.73 -8.92 19.99
CA ASN A 315 24.62 -9.53 20.96
C ASN A 315 25.86 -10.12 20.25
N GLY A 316 26.94 -10.35 21.01
CA GLY A 316 28.18 -10.91 20.46
C GLY A 316 28.08 -12.33 19.92
N ASP A 317 27.02 -13.07 20.29
CA ASP A 317 26.70 -14.41 19.79
C ASP A 317 25.78 -14.39 18.54
N GLY A 318 25.42 -13.20 18.05
CA GLY A 318 24.53 -13.03 16.89
C GLY A 318 23.03 -13.09 17.23
N SER A 319 22.66 -13.32 18.49
CA SER A 319 21.28 -13.17 18.96
C SER A 319 20.92 -11.68 19.16
N TRP A 320 19.64 -11.40 19.37
CA TRP A 320 19.11 -10.05 19.51
C TRP A 320 18.45 -9.87 20.87
N THR A 321 18.83 -8.81 21.59
CA THR A 321 18.14 -8.37 22.80
C THR A 321 17.17 -7.23 22.46
N LEU A 322 15.88 -7.50 22.60
CA LEU A 322 14.81 -6.51 22.46
C LEU A 322 14.50 -5.91 23.83
N SER A 323 14.47 -4.58 23.93
CA SER A 323 13.90 -3.86 25.07
C SER A 323 12.45 -3.51 24.75
N LEU A 324 11.53 -3.96 25.59
CA LEU A 324 10.09 -3.88 25.39
C LEU A 324 9.42 -3.16 26.56
N ASN A 325 8.34 -2.45 26.29
CA ASN A 325 7.46 -1.86 27.30
C ASN A 325 6.07 -2.47 27.15
N GLY A 326 5.73 -3.40 28.04
CA GLY A 326 4.44 -4.12 28.04
C GLY A 326 3.47 -3.61 29.11
N PRO A 327 2.30 -4.28 29.26
CA PRO A 327 1.30 -3.92 30.26
C PRO A 327 1.82 -3.90 31.70
N SER A 328 2.78 -4.77 32.03
CA SER A 328 3.39 -4.90 33.35
C SER A 328 4.68 -4.10 33.52
N GLY A 329 5.01 -3.23 32.56
CA GLY A 329 6.21 -2.41 32.55
C GLY A 329 7.31 -2.92 31.60
N LYS A 330 8.52 -2.40 31.80
CA LYS A 330 9.67 -2.66 30.92
C LYS A 330 10.28 -4.04 31.16
N PHE A 331 10.58 -4.76 30.09
CA PHE A 331 11.27 -6.04 30.13
C PHE A 331 12.19 -6.22 28.91
N LYS A 332 12.99 -7.28 28.92
CA LYS A 332 13.85 -7.65 27.80
C LYS A 332 13.48 -9.03 27.28
N SER A 333 13.56 -9.22 25.96
CA SER A 333 13.42 -10.51 25.31
C SER A 333 14.66 -10.78 24.46
N VAL A 334 15.35 -11.90 24.73
CA VAL A 334 16.44 -12.37 23.88
C VAL A 334 15.85 -13.33 22.85
N VAL A 335 16.16 -13.12 21.57
CA VAL A 335 15.63 -13.87 20.44
C VAL A 335 16.72 -14.16 19.42
N ASP A 336 16.51 -15.17 18.59
CA ASP A 336 17.52 -15.57 17.60
C ASP A 336 17.32 -14.81 16.29
N ARG A 337 16.06 -14.47 15.98
CA ARG A 337 15.67 -13.75 14.77
C ARG A 337 14.64 -12.66 15.08
N VAL A 338 14.71 -11.58 14.32
CA VAL A 338 13.78 -10.46 14.38
C VAL A 338 13.21 -10.21 12.99
N VAL A 339 11.91 -10.00 12.88
CA VAL A 339 11.26 -9.41 11.70
C VAL A 339 10.76 -8.02 12.11
N MET A 340 11.44 -6.99 11.64
CA MET A 340 11.08 -5.59 11.89
C MET A 340 10.01 -5.16 10.90
N THR A 341 8.78 -4.93 11.38
CA THR A 341 7.63 -4.56 10.51
C THR A 341 6.98 -3.22 10.85
N ILE A 342 7.58 -2.47 11.78
CA ILE A 342 7.15 -1.11 12.09
C ILE A 342 7.71 -0.10 11.06
N PRO A 343 7.02 1.02 10.82
CA PRO A 343 7.51 2.07 9.92
C PRO A 343 8.87 2.63 10.34
N PHE A 344 9.70 3.01 9.38
CA PHE A 344 10.97 3.71 9.63
C PHE A 344 10.77 5.09 10.27
N SER A 345 9.62 5.75 10.05
CA SER A 345 9.22 6.96 10.78
C SER A 345 9.16 6.73 12.29
N VAL A 346 8.77 5.54 12.74
CA VAL A 346 8.74 5.15 14.16
C VAL A 346 10.10 4.62 14.61
N LEU A 347 10.72 3.72 13.84
CA LEU A 347 11.99 3.09 14.23
C LEU A 347 13.11 4.13 14.44
N ARG A 348 13.16 5.20 13.64
CA ARG A 348 14.12 6.30 13.83
C ARG A 348 13.93 7.09 15.13
N THR A 349 12.73 7.02 15.75
CA THR A 349 12.48 7.60 17.08
C THR A 349 12.83 6.67 18.23
N ILE A 350 13.00 5.37 17.94
CA ILE A 350 13.52 4.39 18.90
C ILE A 350 15.05 4.43 18.87
N LEU A 351 15.64 4.57 17.68
CA LEU A 351 17.08 4.66 17.45
C LEU A 351 17.50 6.13 17.26
N THR A 352 17.51 6.91 18.33
CA THR A 352 17.70 8.37 18.25
C THR A 352 19.15 8.84 18.33
N SER A 353 20.10 7.94 18.55
CA SER A 353 21.51 8.28 18.73
C SER A 353 22.42 7.27 18.06
N ASP A 354 23.63 7.71 17.69
CA ASP A 354 24.65 6.82 17.12
C ASP A 354 24.94 5.62 18.02
N ALA A 355 24.86 5.81 19.35
CA ALA A 355 25.04 4.72 20.31
C ALA A 355 23.95 3.65 20.16
N SER A 356 22.71 4.06 19.89
CA SER A 356 21.58 3.13 19.67
C SER A 356 21.72 2.38 18.36
N TYR A 357 22.13 3.06 17.28
CA TYR A 357 22.38 2.42 16.00
C TYR A 357 23.58 1.46 16.03
N ARG A 358 24.70 1.86 16.68
CA ARG A 358 25.83 0.96 16.91
C ARG A 358 25.42 -0.28 17.71
N ALA A 359 24.57 -0.11 18.72
CA ALA A 359 24.06 -1.23 19.50
C ALA A 359 23.17 -2.17 18.66
N ALA A 360 22.35 -1.62 17.75
CA ALA A 360 21.55 -2.39 16.81
C ALA A 360 22.39 -3.09 15.73
N GLY A 361 23.64 -2.68 15.51
CA GLY A 361 24.53 -3.32 14.53
C GLY A 361 24.14 -3.14 13.07
N PHE A 362 23.20 -2.23 12.76
CA PHE A 362 22.80 -1.96 11.37
C PHE A 362 23.92 -1.24 10.62
N ASP A 363 24.11 -1.56 9.34
CA ASP A 363 25.09 -0.89 8.49
C ASP A 363 24.70 0.56 8.19
N SER A 364 25.63 1.32 7.61
CA SER A 364 25.43 2.75 7.32
C SER A 364 24.27 3.03 6.37
N THR A 365 24.08 2.20 5.34
CA THR A 365 23.04 2.41 4.33
C THR A 365 21.66 2.17 4.93
N LYS A 366 21.52 1.14 5.77
CA LYS A 366 20.29 0.90 6.54
C LYS A 366 20.01 2.03 7.51
N GLN A 367 21.03 2.54 8.21
CA GLN A 367 20.85 3.69 9.11
C GLN A 367 20.32 4.91 8.35
N ILE A 368 20.92 5.23 7.19
CA ILE A 368 20.47 6.33 6.32
C ILE A 368 19.02 6.11 5.88
N ALA A 369 18.67 4.93 5.37
CA ALA A 369 17.31 4.61 4.96
C ALA A 369 16.31 4.76 6.12
N ILE A 370 16.62 4.21 7.30
CA ILE A 370 15.79 4.35 8.50
C ILE A 370 15.61 5.82 8.87
N GLN A 371 16.66 6.64 8.83
CA GLN A 371 16.61 8.04 9.26
C GLN A 371 15.95 8.98 8.24
N GLN A 372 16.06 8.68 6.94
CA GLN A 372 15.80 9.67 5.89
C GLN A 372 14.63 9.35 4.97
N LEU A 373 14.19 8.09 4.88
CA LEU A 373 13.05 7.69 4.02
C LEU A 373 11.86 8.62 4.25
N GLY A 374 11.24 9.07 3.15
CA GLY A 374 10.07 9.93 3.16
C GLY A 374 8.82 9.22 3.66
N TYR A 375 8.00 9.97 4.38
CA TYR A 375 6.66 9.56 4.80
C TYR A 375 5.70 10.70 4.54
N GLY A 376 4.58 10.37 3.91
CA GLY A 376 3.50 11.31 3.63
C GLY A 376 2.90 11.87 4.91
N LYS A 377 2.28 13.04 4.78
CA LYS A 377 1.55 13.76 5.82
C LYS A 377 0.05 13.73 5.54
N ASN A 378 -0.43 12.66 4.90
CA ASN A 378 -1.82 12.60 4.48
C ASN A 378 -2.76 12.69 5.67
N CYS A 379 -3.91 13.29 5.44
CA CYS A 379 -5.01 13.34 6.39
C CYS A 379 -6.30 12.92 5.69
N LYS A 380 -7.23 12.34 6.44
CA LYS A 380 -8.60 12.08 6.00
C LYS A 380 -9.56 12.87 6.87
N LEU A 381 -10.23 13.86 6.30
CA LEU A 381 -11.37 14.52 6.91
C LEU A 381 -12.63 13.93 6.26
N GLN A 382 -13.45 13.23 7.03
CA GLN A 382 -14.59 12.50 6.48
C GLN A 382 -15.87 13.18 6.94
N LEU A 383 -16.80 13.46 6.02
CA LEU A 383 -18.08 14.11 6.31
C LEU A 383 -19.23 13.22 5.84
N GLN A 384 -20.27 13.09 6.67
CA GLN A 384 -21.51 12.43 6.25
C GLN A 384 -22.55 13.43 5.74
N PHE A 385 -23.16 13.07 4.63
CA PHE A 385 -24.21 13.83 3.96
C PHE A 385 -25.52 13.04 3.97
N ASP A 386 -26.66 13.74 3.91
CA ASP A 386 -27.99 13.14 3.88
C ASP A 386 -28.26 12.32 2.60
N ASN A 387 -27.50 12.59 1.54
CA ASN A 387 -27.54 11.85 0.27
C ASN A 387 -26.23 12.00 -0.51
N ARG A 388 -26.07 11.18 -1.56
CA ARG A 388 -24.97 11.28 -2.56
C ARG A 388 -25.25 12.43 -3.53
N TYR A 389 -25.13 13.68 -3.05
CA TYR A 389 -25.47 14.86 -3.84
C TYR A 389 -24.68 14.95 -5.15
N TRP A 390 -23.41 14.53 -5.12
CA TRP A 390 -22.52 14.46 -6.28
C TRP A 390 -23.02 13.52 -7.40
N ASN A 391 -23.83 12.50 -7.08
CA ASN A 391 -24.44 11.62 -8.08
C ASN A 391 -25.63 12.25 -8.81
N GLN A 392 -26.12 13.42 -8.36
CA GLN A 392 -27.20 14.14 -9.03
C GLN A 392 -26.64 14.91 -10.22
N SER A 393 -27.48 15.15 -11.23
CA SER A 393 -27.10 15.96 -12.38
C SER A 393 -26.88 17.42 -11.97
N GLY A 394 -25.71 17.96 -12.28
CA GLY A 394 -25.38 19.37 -12.09
C GLY A 394 -24.46 19.89 -13.20
N PRO A 395 -23.90 21.11 -13.04
CA PRO A 395 -22.88 21.64 -13.95
C PRO A 395 -21.63 20.75 -14.09
N TRP A 396 -21.37 19.89 -13.10
CA TRP A 396 -20.34 18.85 -13.10
C TRP A 396 -20.72 17.59 -13.89
N GLY A 397 -21.95 17.50 -14.42
CA GLY A 397 -22.48 16.26 -14.99
C GLY A 397 -23.02 15.34 -13.90
N ILE A 398 -22.64 14.06 -13.93
CA ILE A 398 -22.94 13.06 -12.90
C ILE A 398 -21.60 12.68 -12.27
N GLY A 399 -21.36 13.04 -11.02
CA GLY A 399 -20.13 12.70 -10.32
C GLY A 399 -20.20 11.30 -9.70
N ASN A 400 -19.05 10.65 -9.49
CA ASN A 400 -18.94 9.42 -8.67
C ASN A 400 -18.46 9.72 -7.23
N GLY A 401 -18.30 11.00 -6.90
CA GLY A 401 -17.76 11.47 -5.62
C GLY A 401 -16.25 11.66 -5.63
N SER A 402 -15.53 11.18 -6.66
CA SER A 402 -14.13 11.51 -6.82
C SER A 402 -13.95 12.91 -7.41
N THR A 403 -13.03 13.69 -6.84
CA THR A 403 -12.71 15.03 -7.35
C THR A 403 -11.22 15.30 -7.24
N TYR A 404 -10.66 16.09 -8.16
CA TYR A 404 -9.42 16.84 -7.92
C TYR A 404 -9.66 18.34 -8.05
N SER A 405 -9.09 19.11 -7.11
CA SER A 405 -9.25 20.56 -7.14
C SER A 405 -8.09 21.30 -6.49
N GLU A 406 -8.09 22.62 -6.71
CA GLU A 406 -7.16 23.60 -6.14
C GLU A 406 -7.90 24.69 -5.33
N THR A 407 -9.19 24.51 -5.02
CA THR A 407 -10.02 25.50 -4.29
C THR A 407 -9.71 25.58 -2.79
N GLY A 408 -8.66 24.90 -2.33
CA GLY A 408 -8.19 24.88 -0.94
C GLY A 408 -8.22 23.50 -0.29
N TYR A 409 -8.78 22.51 -0.98
CA TYR A 409 -8.61 21.08 -0.72
C TYR A 409 -7.99 20.43 -1.97
N GLN A 410 -7.67 19.12 -1.92
CA GLN A 410 -6.97 18.44 -3.01
C GLN A 410 -7.80 17.34 -3.68
N ASN A 411 -8.32 16.39 -2.90
CA ASN A 411 -9.03 15.25 -3.47
C ASN A 411 -10.16 14.75 -2.57
N THR A 412 -11.17 14.17 -3.21
CA THR A 412 -12.24 13.44 -2.49
C THR A 412 -12.56 12.12 -3.17
N TRP A 413 -13.27 11.24 -2.46
CA TRP A 413 -14.04 10.12 -3.04
C TRP A 413 -15.23 9.74 -2.14
N ASP A 414 -16.22 9.06 -2.71
CA ASP A 414 -17.34 8.47 -1.96
C ASP A 414 -16.89 7.16 -1.29
N VAL A 415 -16.77 7.20 0.04
CA VAL A 415 -16.37 6.07 0.89
C VAL A 415 -17.51 5.04 1.02
N THR A 416 -18.74 5.46 0.75
CA THR A 416 -19.96 4.66 0.86
C THR A 416 -20.38 4.00 -0.45
N ARG A 417 -19.52 3.99 -1.48
CA ARG A 417 -19.74 3.16 -2.67
C ARG A 417 -20.06 1.73 -2.27
N ALA A 418 -21.10 1.18 -2.86
CA ALA A 418 -21.64 -0.16 -2.56
C ALA A 418 -22.15 -0.39 -1.11
N GLN A 419 -22.28 0.65 -0.29
CA GLN A 419 -22.86 0.55 1.05
C GLN A 419 -24.33 0.99 1.04
N ASP A 420 -25.15 0.27 1.80
CA ASP A 420 -26.57 0.56 1.94
C ASP A 420 -26.83 1.89 2.68
N GLY A 421 -28.06 2.39 2.55
CA GLY A 421 -28.54 3.57 3.25
C GLY A 421 -28.58 4.84 2.39
N PRO A 422 -29.44 5.80 2.78
CA PRO A 422 -29.62 7.05 2.03
C PRO A 422 -28.44 8.01 2.21
N THR A 423 -27.77 8.00 3.37
CA THR A 423 -26.62 8.86 3.65
C THR A 423 -25.40 8.46 2.84
N ALA A 424 -24.42 9.36 2.78
CA ALA A 424 -23.16 9.11 2.09
C ALA A 424 -21.99 9.74 2.85
N ILE A 425 -20.80 9.15 2.77
CA ILE A 425 -19.59 9.70 3.37
C ILE A 425 -18.66 10.13 2.24
N LEU A 426 -18.31 11.41 2.23
CA LEU A 426 -17.28 11.95 1.36
C LEU A 426 -16.04 12.19 2.21
N VAL A 427 -14.90 11.66 1.76
CA VAL A 427 -13.61 12.00 2.38
C VAL A 427 -12.97 13.15 1.63
N ASP A 428 -12.45 14.12 2.36
CA ASP A 428 -11.42 15.05 1.91
C ASP A 428 -10.06 14.44 2.27
N TYR A 429 -9.34 14.02 1.22
CA TYR A 429 -8.02 13.43 1.33
C TYR A 429 -6.97 14.43 0.87
N THR A 430 -6.09 14.78 1.81
CA THR A 430 -5.08 15.80 1.59
C THR A 430 -3.68 15.23 1.72
N GLY A 431 -2.75 15.72 0.91
CA GLY A 431 -1.30 15.53 1.04
C GLY A 431 -0.61 16.75 1.68
N GLY A 432 0.70 16.87 1.54
CA GLY A 432 1.48 17.99 2.09
C GLY A 432 1.14 19.34 1.47
N GLY A 433 1.44 20.43 2.19
CA GLY A 433 1.30 21.79 1.65
C GLY A 433 -0.06 22.44 1.86
N VAL A 434 -1.09 21.69 2.25
CA VAL A 434 -2.37 22.26 2.68
C VAL A 434 -2.46 22.37 4.21
N PRO A 435 -3.38 23.21 4.76
CA PRO A 435 -3.47 23.42 6.21
C PRO A 435 -3.63 22.14 7.02
N LEU A 436 -4.38 21.15 6.49
CA LEU A 436 -4.63 19.89 7.18
C LEU A 436 -3.36 19.05 7.37
N ALA A 437 -2.43 19.07 6.41
CA ALA A 437 -1.14 18.36 6.55
C ALA A 437 -0.15 19.07 7.49
N SER A 438 -0.45 20.29 7.93
CA SER A 438 0.27 21.00 8.99
C SER A 438 -0.53 21.01 10.31
N PHE A 439 -1.47 20.07 10.48
CA PHE A 439 -2.36 20.02 11.63
C PHE A 439 -1.59 19.99 12.96
N GLY A 440 -2.00 20.87 13.87
CA GLY A 440 -1.65 20.85 15.27
C GLY A 440 -2.91 20.91 16.12
N GLY A 441 -3.05 20.00 17.09
CA GLY A 441 -4.21 19.93 17.96
C GLY A 441 -4.59 18.50 18.34
N ASN A 442 -5.81 18.32 18.83
CA ASN A 442 -6.39 17.01 19.09
C ASN A 442 -7.39 16.66 17.96
N PRO A 443 -7.10 15.68 17.09
CA PRO A 443 -7.98 15.33 15.97
C PRO A 443 -9.28 14.67 16.42
N THR A 444 -9.41 14.32 17.71
CA THR A 444 -10.64 13.78 18.31
C THR A 444 -11.54 14.83 18.97
N ASP A 445 -11.11 16.10 19.04
CA ASP A 445 -11.94 17.17 19.60
C ASP A 445 -13.04 17.55 18.58
N PRO A 446 -14.34 17.36 18.91
CA PRO A 446 -15.42 17.64 17.97
C PRO A 446 -15.47 19.09 17.48
N LYS A 447 -14.97 20.05 18.28
CA LYS A 447 -14.92 21.47 17.85
C LYS A 447 -13.86 21.69 16.79
N VAL A 448 -12.71 21.01 16.91
CA VAL A 448 -11.63 21.07 15.92
C VAL A 448 -12.11 20.43 14.63
N VAL A 449 -12.68 19.22 14.69
CA VAL A 449 -13.20 18.50 13.52
C VAL A 449 -14.29 19.31 12.82
N ALA A 450 -15.25 19.86 13.55
CA ALA A 450 -16.30 20.70 12.98
C ALA A 450 -15.76 22.00 12.34
N GLY A 451 -14.64 22.53 12.83
CA GLY A 451 -13.95 23.67 12.23
C GLY A 451 -13.39 23.32 10.84
N PHE A 452 -12.65 22.22 10.74
CA PHE A 452 -12.12 21.72 9.46
C PHE A 452 -13.24 21.35 8.49
N ALA A 453 -14.30 20.69 8.97
CA ALA A 453 -15.48 20.37 8.17
C ALA A 453 -16.10 21.61 7.52
N LYS A 454 -16.28 22.70 8.27
CA LYS A 454 -16.81 23.97 7.73
C LYS A 454 -15.88 24.60 6.69
N THR A 455 -14.57 24.54 6.92
CA THR A 455 -13.59 25.02 5.95
C THR A 455 -13.69 24.23 4.66
N PHE A 456 -13.64 22.89 4.73
CA PHE A 456 -13.77 22.02 3.57
C PHE A 456 -15.08 22.25 2.81
N LEU A 457 -16.21 22.35 3.51
CA LEU A 457 -17.51 22.68 2.89
C LEU A 457 -17.46 23.97 2.07
N SER A 458 -16.79 25.03 2.57
CA SER A 458 -16.62 26.26 1.80
C SER A 458 -15.74 26.10 0.55
N GLN A 459 -14.80 25.16 0.58
CA GLN A 459 -13.85 24.89 -0.51
C GLN A 459 -14.44 23.97 -1.59
N ILE A 460 -15.34 23.06 -1.23
CA ILE A 460 -16.03 22.17 -2.18
C ILE A 460 -17.29 22.79 -2.80
N GLU A 461 -17.87 23.85 -2.20
CA GLU A 461 -19.01 24.57 -2.78
C GLU A 461 -18.83 25.01 -4.25
N PRO A 462 -17.67 25.54 -4.69
CA PRO A 462 -17.44 25.82 -6.10
C PRO A 462 -17.49 24.59 -7.02
N VAL A 463 -17.15 23.41 -6.50
CA VAL A 463 -17.11 22.13 -7.25
C VAL A 463 -18.51 21.51 -7.31
N PHE A 464 -19.20 21.45 -6.17
CA PHE A 464 -20.59 20.99 -6.05
C PHE A 464 -21.48 22.07 -5.40
N PRO A 465 -21.96 23.08 -6.16
CA PRO A 465 -22.80 24.15 -5.63
C PRO A 465 -24.02 23.63 -4.86
N GLY A 466 -24.17 24.05 -3.61
CA GLY A 466 -25.25 23.67 -2.70
C GLY A 466 -24.98 22.46 -1.82
N ILE A 467 -23.85 21.77 -1.98
CA ILE A 467 -23.50 20.56 -1.23
C ILE A 467 -23.51 20.77 0.30
N SER A 468 -23.17 21.98 0.78
CA SER A 468 -23.10 22.25 2.23
C SER A 468 -24.43 22.08 2.95
N LYS A 469 -25.56 22.24 2.23
CA LYS A 469 -26.90 22.05 2.79
C LYS A 469 -27.23 20.59 3.09
N HIS A 470 -26.45 19.66 2.52
CA HIS A 470 -26.63 18.23 2.68
C HIS A 470 -25.74 17.64 3.78
N TRP A 471 -24.81 18.41 4.36
CA TRP A 471 -24.00 17.92 5.48
C TRP A 471 -24.87 17.79 6.73
N ASN A 472 -24.86 16.60 7.33
CA ASN A 472 -25.72 16.28 8.48
C ASN A 472 -25.08 16.61 9.84
N GLY A 473 -23.87 17.18 9.83
CA GLY A 473 -23.13 17.57 11.03
C GLY A 473 -22.14 16.52 11.55
N ILE A 474 -22.12 15.31 10.99
CA ILE A 474 -21.19 14.24 11.39
C ILE A 474 -19.90 14.36 10.58
N ALA A 475 -18.78 14.34 11.28
CA ALA A 475 -17.45 14.31 10.68
C ALA A 475 -16.43 13.60 11.59
N THR A 476 -15.42 12.99 10.97
CA THR A 476 -14.24 12.43 11.65
C THR A 476 -12.97 12.98 11.01
N LEU A 477 -11.86 12.99 11.77
CA LEU A 477 -10.57 13.48 11.29
C LEU A 477 -9.47 12.51 11.68
N ASP A 478 -8.77 12.00 10.67
CA ASP A 478 -7.63 11.12 10.83
C ASP A 478 -6.35 11.82 10.40
N VAL A 479 -5.39 11.91 11.33
CA VAL A 479 -4.09 12.55 11.13
C VAL A 479 -2.97 11.58 11.53
N PRO A 480 -2.64 10.57 10.69
CA PRO A 480 -1.61 9.58 10.96
C PRO A 480 -0.26 10.14 11.43
N LEU A 481 0.12 11.34 10.97
CA LEU A 481 1.32 12.04 11.41
C LEU A 481 1.39 12.27 12.93
N THR A 482 0.24 12.46 13.59
CA THR A 482 0.15 12.70 15.04
C THR A 482 0.07 11.40 15.85
N ASN A 483 -0.13 10.26 15.20
CA ASN A 483 -0.19 8.97 15.88
C ASN A 483 1.23 8.49 16.22
N PRO A 484 1.57 8.26 17.50
CA PRO A 484 2.92 7.90 17.92
C PRO A 484 3.41 6.56 17.38
N PHE A 485 2.51 5.71 16.86
CA PHE A 485 2.83 4.41 16.28
C PHE A 485 2.85 4.41 14.75
N LEU A 486 2.56 5.55 14.10
CA LEU A 486 2.59 5.72 12.65
C LEU A 486 3.57 6.81 12.22
N LEU A 487 3.47 8.00 12.83
CA LEU A 487 4.31 9.17 12.56
C LEU A 487 4.41 9.53 11.06
N GLY A 488 3.30 9.32 10.34
CA GLY A 488 3.19 9.56 8.91
C GLY A 488 2.21 8.59 8.26
N SER A 489 1.92 8.84 6.99
CA SER A 489 1.06 8.01 6.15
C SER A 489 1.93 7.07 5.33
N TYR A 490 1.85 7.09 4.00
CA TYR A 490 2.56 6.12 3.18
C TYR A 490 4.00 6.56 2.94
N SER A 491 4.90 5.58 2.82
CA SER A 491 6.29 5.88 2.51
C SER A 491 6.46 6.31 1.06
N TYR A 492 7.48 7.12 0.78
CA TYR A 492 7.83 7.53 -0.57
C TYR A 492 9.32 7.87 -0.67
N TRP A 493 9.88 7.79 -1.87
CA TRP A 493 11.25 8.23 -2.13
C TRP A 493 11.31 9.72 -2.45
N LYS A 494 12.11 10.44 -1.67
CA LYS A 494 12.47 11.84 -1.93
C LYS A 494 13.47 11.95 -3.07
N VAL A 495 13.71 13.17 -3.52
CA VAL A 495 14.80 13.49 -4.45
C VAL A 495 16.10 12.83 -3.99
N GLY A 496 16.70 12.04 -4.89
CA GLY A 496 17.97 11.32 -4.70
C GLY A 496 17.87 10.00 -3.93
N GLN A 497 16.70 9.60 -3.43
CA GLN A 497 16.58 8.41 -2.59
C GLN A 497 16.48 7.11 -3.38
N TYR A 498 16.02 7.12 -4.64
CA TYR A 498 16.02 5.91 -5.46
C TYR A 498 17.43 5.35 -5.63
N THR A 499 18.37 6.19 -6.04
CA THR A 499 19.76 5.81 -6.28
C THR A 499 20.60 5.72 -5.01
N SER A 500 20.12 6.27 -3.89
CA SER A 500 20.83 6.19 -2.61
C SER A 500 20.54 4.89 -1.86
N PHE A 501 19.28 4.47 -1.78
CA PHE A 501 18.91 3.30 -0.96
C PHE A 501 17.61 2.58 -1.34
N SER A 502 16.88 2.94 -2.40
CA SER A 502 15.66 2.21 -2.79
C SER A 502 15.95 0.73 -3.07
N GLY A 503 15.22 -0.16 -2.40
CA GLY A 503 15.42 -1.61 -2.35
C GLY A 503 16.29 -2.08 -1.19
N TYR A 504 17.09 -1.20 -0.59
CA TYR A 504 17.89 -1.51 0.59
C TYR A 504 17.01 -1.60 1.85
N GLU A 505 15.83 -0.98 1.86
CA GLU A 505 14.91 -0.97 2.99
C GLU A 505 14.50 -2.38 3.43
N GLY A 506 14.29 -3.30 2.46
CA GLY A 506 13.89 -4.69 2.72
C GLY A 506 15.03 -5.64 3.09
N LEU A 507 16.30 -5.23 2.91
CA LEU A 507 17.44 -6.13 3.16
C LEU A 507 17.66 -6.38 4.65
N ARG A 508 17.95 -7.64 4.99
CA ARG A 508 18.32 -8.08 6.34
C ARG A 508 19.66 -7.52 6.81
N GLN A 509 19.88 -7.56 8.13
CA GLN A 509 21.01 -6.94 8.81
C GLN A 509 21.64 -7.88 9.86
N PRO A 510 22.93 -7.71 10.20
CA PRO A 510 23.88 -6.72 9.64
C PRO A 510 24.41 -7.07 8.25
N ASP A 511 24.35 -8.36 7.88
CA ASP A 511 24.73 -8.86 6.57
C ASP A 511 23.49 -9.09 5.71
N ILE A 512 23.54 -8.67 4.44
CA ILE A 512 22.37 -8.71 3.54
C ILE A 512 21.99 -10.14 3.11
N HIS A 513 22.87 -11.12 3.31
CA HIS A 513 22.65 -12.51 2.91
C HIS A 513 22.41 -13.46 4.08
N THR A 514 22.94 -13.15 5.26
CA THR A 514 22.97 -14.05 6.43
C THR A 514 22.49 -13.38 7.72
N GLY A 515 22.19 -12.08 7.67
CA GLY A 515 21.66 -11.32 8.81
C GLY A 515 20.37 -11.92 9.37
N LYS A 516 20.24 -11.87 10.70
CA LYS A 516 19.09 -12.43 11.45
C LYS A 516 18.05 -11.39 11.86
N CYS A 517 18.26 -10.11 11.51
CA CYS A 517 17.23 -9.07 11.60
C CYS A 517 16.70 -8.77 10.19
N HIS A 518 15.52 -9.27 9.90
CA HIS A 518 14.80 -9.10 8.64
C HIS A 518 13.93 -7.84 8.70
N PHE A 519 13.73 -7.17 7.58
CA PHE A 519 12.88 -5.98 7.46
C PHE A 519 11.71 -6.27 6.55
N ALA A 520 10.54 -5.77 6.88
CA ALA A 520 9.32 -5.87 6.08
C ALA A 520 8.38 -4.70 6.39
N GLY A 521 7.28 -4.62 5.65
CA GLY A 521 6.34 -3.50 5.66
C GLY A 521 6.24 -2.87 4.28
N GLU A 522 5.22 -2.04 4.05
CA GLU A 522 5.01 -1.45 2.71
C GLU A 522 6.21 -0.64 2.22
N HIS A 523 6.97 -0.04 3.13
CA HIS A 523 8.18 0.72 2.82
C HIS A 523 9.36 -0.14 2.33
N CYS A 524 9.25 -1.47 2.42
CA CYS A 524 10.22 -2.41 1.86
C CYS A 524 9.81 -2.93 0.47
N SER A 525 8.57 -2.69 0.03
CA SER A 525 8.08 -3.13 -1.28
C SER A 525 8.58 -2.19 -2.37
N ILE A 526 9.03 -2.76 -3.48
CA ILE A 526 9.36 -2.01 -4.70
C ILE A 526 8.12 -1.78 -5.57
N ASN A 527 7.21 -2.75 -5.62
CA ASN A 527 6.08 -2.75 -6.56
C ASN A 527 4.83 -2.08 -5.98
N PHE A 528 4.68 -2.11 -4.66
CA PHE A 528 3.46 -1.69 -3.95
C PHE A 528 3.81 -0.88 -2.70
N GLN A 529 4.86 -0.04 -2.78
CA GLN A 529 5.19 0.91 -1.72
C GLN A 529 3.96 1.78 -1.39
N GLY A 530 3.66 1.94 -0.11
CA GLY A 530 2.48 2.67 0.36
C GLY A 530 1.20 1.84 0.49
N PHE A 531 1.11 0.68 -0.16
CA PHE A 531 -0.12 -0.11 -0.18
C PHE A 531 -0.17 -1.22 0.88
N MET A 532 -1.39 -1.66 1.18
CA MET A 532 -1.63 -2.87 2.00
C MET A 532 -1.00 -4.12 1.37
N GLU A 533 -0.98 -4.20 0.03
CA GLU A 533 -0.32 -5.28 -0.72
C GLU A 533 1.17 -5.36 -0.42
N GLY A 534 1.89 -4.23 -0.52
CA GLY A 534 3.31 -4.16 -0.20
C GLY A 534 3.60 -4.59 1.24
N GLY A 535 2.73 -4.20 2.18
CA GLY A 535 2.82 -4.70 3.56
C GLY A 535 2.67 -6.22 3.65
N ALA A 536 1.60 -6.77 3.05
CA ALA A 536 1.32 -8.20 3.13
C ALA A 536 2.40 -9.05 2.44
N GLU A 537 2.83 -8.68 1.23
CA GLU A 537 3.83 -9.42 0.46
C GLU A 537 5.19 -9.42 1.16
N GLU A 538 5.62 -8.26 1.70
CA GLU A 538 6.91 -8.13 2.36
C GLU A 538 6.95 -8.90 3.68
N GLY A 539 5.82 -8.99 4.38
CA GLY A 539 5.67 -9.87 5.54
C GLY A 539 5.93 -11.33 5.20
N ALA A 540 5.30 -11.83 4.13
CA ALA A 540 5.52 -13.20 3.65
C ALA A 540 6.95 -13.40 3.13
N ARG A 541 7.53 -12.42 2.43
CA ARG A 541 8.91 -12.47 1.93
C ARG A 541 9.91 -12.60 3.08
N ALA A 542 9.83 -11.75 4.10
CA ALA A 542 10.75 -11.79 5.24
C ALA A 542 10.63 -13.11 6.04
N ALA A 543 9.41 -13.64 6.20
CA ALA A 543 9.23 -14.99 6.74
C ALA A 543 9.89 -16.06 5.82
N GLY A 544 9.76 -15.90 4.50
CA GLY A 544 10.39 -16.75 3.49
C GLY A 544 11.92 -16.79 3.60
N GLU A 545 12.57 -15.67 3.93
CA GLU A 545 14.02 -15.63 4.19
C GLU A 545 14.41 -16.53 5.37
N ILE A 546 13.66 -16.45 6.47
CA ILE A 546 13.88 -17.30 7.65
C ILE A 546 13.70 -18.78 7.30
N LEU A 547 12.65 -19.12 6.55
CA LEU A 547 12.38 -20.49 6.12
C LEU A 547 13.45 -21.01 5.15
N ALA A 548 13.98 -20.15 4.28
CA ALA A 548 15.08 -20.50 3.37
C ALA A 548 16.37 -20.80 4.16
N ASP A 549 16.69 -19.98 5.16
CA ASP A 549 17.83 -20.21 6.04
C ASP A 549 17.71 -21.57 6.76
N PHE A 550 16.55 -21.90 7.33
CA PHE A 550 16.34 -23.20 7.98
C PHE A 550 16.47 -24.38 7.01
N LYS A 551 15.99 -24.24 5.77
CA LYS A 551 16.18 -25.25 4.72
C LYS A 551 17.65 -25.42 4.35
N ALA A 552 18.43 -24.34 4.39
CA ALA A 552 19.87 -24.35 4.16
C ALA A 552 20.69 -24.83 5.38
N GLY A 553 20.04 -25.19 6.49
CA GLY A 553 20.72 -25.61 7.72
C GLY A 553 21.30 -24.46 8.55
N ILE A 554 20.87 -23.21 8.28
CA ILE A 554 21.26 -22.02 9.04
C ILE A 554 20.30 -21.85 10.22
N PHE A 555 20.63 -22.54 11.31
CA PHE A 555 19.90 -22.54 12.57
C PHE A 555 20.33 -21.38 13.49
N PRO A 556 19.62 -21.15 14.62
CA PRO A 556 20.02 -20.16 15.62
C PRO A 556 21.49 -20.19 16.00
#